data_AF-A0A839UZQ5-F1
#
_entry.id   AF-A0A839UZQ5-F1
#
_cell.length_a   1.000
_cell.length_b   1.000
_cell.length_c   1.000
_cell.angle_alpha   90.00
_cell.angle_beta   90.00
_cell.angle_gamma   90.00
#
_symmetry.space_group_name_H-M   'P 1'
#
loop_
_entity.id
_entity.type
_entity.pdbx_description
1 polymer ?
#
loop_
_entity_poly.entity_id
_entity_poly.type
_entity_poly.pdbx_seq_one_letter_code
_entity_poly.pdbx_strand_id
1 'polypeptide(L)'
;MSAAQQSSAAEWFEPGLLARRLGHGVSEELVAEMLGHARLRLGLDRLLSRRAGPAEACTLLALDRIGLLAFLRRLGAVWNAPDLTRAIDGTAVRELVAAVGPSLRQAAIRHAALLPAHHPRRGLSVAELVRQIPIDGLACLTAWADTRPDAIRTRIELRVGRADVIDFAQRTHAPGLVEALAEMASAPEAA
;
A
#
# COMPACT_ATOMS: atom_id res chain seq x y z
N MET A 1 -22.71 -19.54 -7.88
CA MET A 1 -21.46 -19.22 -7.16
C MET A 1 -20.40 -18.93 -8.21
N SER A 2 -20.03 -17.66 -8.36
CA SER A 2 -19.42 -17.11 -9.58
C SER A 2 -17.90 -17.33 -9.64
N ALA A 3 -17.40 -17.68 -10.83
CA ALA A 3 -15.98 -17.92 -11.13
C ALA A 3 -15.06 -16.70 -10.84
N ALA A 4 -15.62 -15.51 -10.62
CA ALA A 4 -14.90 -14.30 -10.26
C ALA A 4 -14.22 -14.35 -8.88
N GLN A 5 -14.63 -15.25 -7.96
CA GLN A 5 -13.99 -15.38 -6.64
C GLN A 5 -12.75 -16.30 -6.63
N GLN A 6 -12.46 -17.03 -7.72
CA GLN A 6 -11.34 -17.97 -7.75
C GLN A 6 -10.02 -17.34 -8.20
N SER A 7 -10.07 -16.15 -8.80
CA SER A 7 -8.88 -15.46 -9.33
C SER A 7 -8.05 -14.73 -8.26
N SER A 8 -8.56 -14.47 -7.05
CA SER A 8 -7.88 -13.54 -6.14
C SER A 8 -6.70 -14.15 -5.35
N ALA A 9 -6.79 -15.38 -4.82
CA ALA A 9 -5.81 -15.83 -3.81
C ALA A 9 -4.38 -16.14 -4.30
N ALA A 10 -4.09 -16.18 -5.63
CA ALA A 10 -2.71 -16.27 -6.13
C ALA A 10 -2.01 -14.90 -6.18
N GLU A 11 -2.78 -13.82 -6.26
CA GLU A 11 -2.27 -12.44 -6.23
C GLU A 11 -2.14 -11.88 -4.80
N TRP A 12 -2.48 -12.69 -3.80
CA TRP A 12 -2.59 -12.25 -2.42
C TRP A 12 -1.27 -12.22 -1.68
N PHE A 13 -0.32 -13.08 -2.02
CA PHE A 13 0.94 -13.19 -1.28
C PHE A 13 2.13 -12.86 -2.17
N GLU A 14 3.04 -12.06 -1.65
CA GLU A 14 4.35 -11.86 -2.23
C GLU A 14 5.20 -13.09 -1.84
N PRO A 15 5.65 -13.93 -2.81
CA PRO A 15 6.33 -15.18 -2.52
C PRO A 15 7.55 -15.01 -1.62
N GLY A 16 8.35 -13.95 -1.80
CA GLY A 16 9.56 -13.72 -1.02
C GLY A 16 9.26 -13.38 0.45
N LEU A 17 8.19 -12.65 0.73
CA LEU A 17 7.73 -12.32 2.08
C LEU A 17 7.16 -13.54 2.78
N LEU A 18 6.39 -14.37 2.06
CA LEU A 18 5.86 -15.61 2.60
C LEU A 18 6.98 -16.62 2.88
N ALA A 19 7.95 -16.77 1.97
CA ALA A 19 9.14 -17.62 2.17
C ALA A 19 9.91 -17.19 3.44
N ARG A 20 10.18 -15.89 3.58
CA ARG A 20 10.83 -15.33 4.78
C ARG A 20 10.06 -15.63 6.07
N ARG A 21 8.72 -15.60 6.02
CA ARG A 21 7.86 -15.89 7.18
C ARG A 21 7.79 -17.38 7.53
N LEU A 22 7.93 -18.26 6.54
CA LEU A 22 7.97 -19.72 6.75
C LEU A 22 9.31 -20.18 7.33
N GLY A 23 10.40 -19.43 7.10
CA GLY A 23 11.71 -19.64 7.72
C GLY A 23 12.70 -20.42 6.84
N HIS A 24 13.76 -20.94 7.47
CA HIS A 24 14.88 -21.55 6.76
C HIS A 24 14.46 -22.81 5.97
N GLY A 25 14.91 -22.88 4.70
CA GLY A 25 14.70 -24.03 3.81
C GLY A 25 13.56 -23.87 2.79
N VAL A 26 12.82 -22.76 2.84
CA VAL A 26 11.76 -22.45 1.86
C VAL A 26 12.26 -21.37 0.91
N SER A 27 12.40 -21.70 -0.38
CA SER A 27 12.79 -20.74 -1.41
C SER A 27 11.58 -19.94 -1.93
N GLU A 28 11.84 -18.77 -2.50
CA GLU A 28 10.81 -17.94 -3.13
C GLU A 28 10.14 -18.68 -4.30
N GLU A 29 10.91 -19.42 -5.08
CA GLU A 29 10.43 -20.19 -6.23
C GLU A 29 9.48 -21.30 -5.80
N LEU A 30 9.84 -22.04 -4.73
CA LEU A 30 8.97 -23.08 -4.18
C LEU A 30 7.65 -22.47 -3.69
N VAL A 31 7.69 -21.31 -3.04
CA VAL A 31 6.47 -20.62 -2.61
C VAL A 31 5.65 -20.15 -3.80
N ALA A 32 6.28 -19.60 -4.84
CA ALA A 32 5.59 -19.22 -6.06
C ALA A 32 4.89 -20.41 -6.73
N GLU A 33 5.56 -21.57 -6.78
CA GLU A 33 4.99 -22.83 -7.28
C GLU A 33 3.80 -23.27 -6.40
N MET A 34 3.96 -23.28 -5.07
CA MET A 34 2.89 -23.61 -4.13
C MET A 34 1.68 -22.68 -4.28
N LEU A 35 1.89 -21.38 -4.47
CA LEU A 35 0.84 -20.39 -4.71
C LEU A 35 0.17 -20.56 -6.08
N GLY A 36 0.81 -21.23 -7.03
CA GLY A 36 0.18 -21.68 -8.27
C GLY A 36 -0.93 -22.72 -8.05
N HIS A 37 -0.89 -23.47 -6.94
CA HIS A 37 -1.88 -24.51 -6.65
C HIS A 37 -3.05 -24.00 -5.80
N ALA A 38 -4.26 -24.00 -6.36
CA ALA A 38 -5.48 -23.52 -5.71
C ALA A 38 -5.78 -24.21 -4.34
N ARG A 39 -5.51 -25.52 -4.22
CA ARG A 39 -5.71 -26.26 -2.96
C ARG A 39 -4.78 -25.77 -1.84
N LEU A 40 -3.52 -25.51 -2.17
CA LEU A 40 -2.53 -25.01 -1.21
C LEU A 40 -2.84 -23.58 -0.79
N ARG A 41 -3.25 -22.72 -1.74
CA ARG A 41 -3.75 -21.37 -1.45
C ARG A 41 -4.91 -21.37 -0.45
N LEU A 42 -5.92 -22.22 -0.68
CA LEU A 42 -7.05 -22.36 0.25
C LEU A 42 -6.60 -22.89 1.61
N GLY A 43 -5.63 -23.81 1.64
CA GLY A 43 -5.01 -24.29 2.87
C GLY A 43 -4.31 -23.17 3.65
N LEU A 44 -3.57 -22.31 2.96
CA LEU A 44 -2.86 -21.18 3.55
C LEU A 44 -3.82 -20.12 4.11
N ASP A 45 -4.88 -19.76 3.37
CA ASP A 45 -5.87 -18.81 3.89
C ASP A 45 -6.63 -19.37 5.10
N ARG A 46 -6.95 -20.67 5.11
CA ARG A 46 -7.50 -21.35 6.30
C ARG A 46 -6.52 -21.34 7.47
N LEU A 47 -5.24 -21.57 7.23
CA LEU A 47 -4.20 -21.52 8.26
C LEU A 47 -4.08 -20.10 8.85
N LEU A 48 -4.06 -19.07 8.00
CA LEU A 48 -4.03 -17.67 8.42
C LEU A 48 -5.28 -17.32 9.22
N SER A 49 -6.45 -17.76 8.76
CA SER A 49 -7.71 -17.54 9.48
C SER A 49 -7.73 -18.22 10.84
N ARG A 50 -7.14 -19.42 10.97
CA ARG A 50 -7.01 -20.11 12.26
C ARG A 50 -6.02 -19.43 13.21
N ARG A 51 -4.92 -18.87 12.69
CA ARG A 51 -3.85 -18.29 13.51
C ARG A 51 -4.09 -16.83 13.89
N ALA A 52 -4.53 -16.01 12.93
CA ALA A 52 -4.68 -14.56 13.10
C ALA A 52 -6.15 -14.14 13.22
N GLY A 53 -7.09 -15.05 13.00
CA GLY A 53 -8.53 -14.78 12.93
C GLY A 53 -9.04 -14.58 11.49
N PRO A 54 -10.36 -14.65 11.29
CA PRO A 54 -10.96 -14.30 10.00
C PRO A 54 -10.68 -12.82 9.70
N ALA A 55 -10.38 -12.51 8.43
CA ALA A 55 -10.31 -11.13 8.00
C ALA A 55 -11.74 -10.60 7.82
N GLU A 56 -12.07 -9.51 8.50
CA GLU A 56 -13.26 -8.74 8.20
C GLU A 56 -13.17 -8.12 6.79
N ALA A 57 -14.31 -7.70 6.25
CA ALA A 57 -14.37 -7.04 4.96
C ALA A 57 -13.49 -5.77 4.99
N CYS A 58 -12.44 -5.77 4.18
CA CYS A 58 -11.49 -4.66 4.09
C CYS A 58 -11.22 -4.36 2.61
N THR A 59 -11.52 -3.15 2.17
CA THR A 59 -11.34 -2.73 0.77
C THR A 59 -9.92 -2.97 0.28
N LEU A 60 -8.90 -2.70 1.11
CA LEU A 60 -7.50 -2.87 0.71
C LEU A 60 -7.13 -4.35 0.51
N LEU A 61 -7.80 -5.27 1.20
CA LEU A 61 -7.63 -6.71 0.97
C LEU A 61 -8.34 -7.17 -0.32
N ALA A 62 -9.34 -6.43 -0.80
CA ALA A 62 -10.04 -6.72 -2.05
C ALA A 62 -9.27 -6.26 -3.30
N LEU A 63 -8.32 -5.33 -3.17
CA LEU A 63 -7.44 -4.92 -4.28
C LEU A 63 -6.57 -6.08 -4.74
N ASP A 64 -6.32 -6.17 -6.05
CA ASP A 64 -5.27 -7.02 -6.62
C ASP A 64 -3.87 -6.47 -6.32
N ARG A 65 -2.82 -7.16 -6.76
CA ARG A 65 -1.44 -6.70 -6.53
C ARG A 65 -1.17 -5.34 -7.18
N ILE A 66 -1.64 -5.15 -8.41
CA ILE A 66 -1.41 -3.91 -9.18
C ILE A 66 -2.11 -2.74 -8.49
N GLY A 67 -3.38 -2.93 -8.12
CA GLY A 67 -4.19 -1.94 -7.41
C GLY A 67 -3.62 -1.59 -6.04
N LEU A 68 -3.13 -2.57 -5.28
CA LEU A 68 -2.51 -2.30 -3.98
C LEU A 68 -1.19 -1.52 -4.12
N LEU A 69 -0.35 -1.85 -5.11
CA LEU A 69 0.87 -1.09 -5.39
C LEU A 69 0.57 0.33 -5.89
N ALA A 70 -0.46 0.50 -6.73
CA ALA A 70 -0.92 1.82 -7.17
C ALA A 70 -1.46 2.64 -5.99
N PHE A 71 -2.21 2.01 -5.08
CA PHE A 71 -2.69 2.63 -3.85
C PHE A 71 -1.53 3.11 -2.98
N LEU A 72 -0.50 2.28 -2.76
CA LEU A 72 0.70 2.66 -2.02
C LEU A 72 1.41 3.88 -2.60
N ARG A 73 1.59 3.92 -3.93
CA ARG A 73 2.22 5.08 -4.60
C ARG A 73 1.37 6.34 -4.47
N ARG A 74 0.04 6.21 -4.56
CA ARG A 74 -0.88 7.33 -4.34
C ARG A 74 -0.80 7.85 -2.90
N LEU A 75 -0.83 6.94 -1.92
CA LEU A 75 -0.70 7.26 -0.51
C LEU A 75 0.60 8.01 -0.22
N GLY A 76 1.73 7.50 -0.74
CA GLY A 76 3.02 8.16 -0.62
C GLY A 76 3.07 9.53 -1.32
N ALA A 77 2.44 9.67 -2.49
CA ALA A 77 2.35 10.95 -3.18
C ALA A 77 1.52 11.96 -2.38
N VAL A 78 0.40 11.54 -1.77
CA VAL A 78 -0.39 12.41 -0.91
C VAL A 78 0.38 12.79 0.35
N TRP A 79 1.08 11.86 0.98
CA TRP A 79 1.99 12.15 2.11
C TRP A 79 3.04 13.21 1.75
N ASN A 80 3.57 13.14 0.52
CA ASN A 80 4.55 14.09 -0.01
C ASN A 80 3.95 15.32 -0.69
N ALA A 81 2.64 15.57 -0.56
CA ALA A 81 1.96 16.67 -1.26
C ALA A 81 2.59 18.06 -1.01
N PRO A 82 3.05 18.43 0.21
CA PRO A 82 3.66 19.73 0.45
C PRO A 82 4.96 19.94 -0.34
N ASP A 83 5.77 18.88 -0.51
CA ASP A 83 7.01 18.95 -1.28
C ASP A 83 6.72 18.88 -2.80
N LEU A 84 5.72 18.09 -3.23
CA LEU A 84 5.28 18.00 -4.63
C LEU A 84 4.66 19.29 -5.17
N THR A 85 3.99 20.06 -4.32
CA THR A 85 3.30 21.31 -4.70
C THR A 85 4.21 22.54 -4.66
N ARG A 86 5.42 22.43 -4.08
CA ARG A 86 6.41 23.51 -4.00
C ARG A 86 7.01 23.90 -5.35
N ALA A 87 6.96 23.03 -6.34
CA ALA A 87 7.49 23.32 -7.67
C ALA A 87 6.63 24.43 -8.33
N ILE A 88 7.12 25.66 -8.29
CA ILE A 88 6.51 26.84 -8.93
C ILE A 88 7.09 27.06 -10.33
N ASP A 89 8.36 26.70 -10.55
CA ASP A 89 9.00 26.79 -11.87
C ASP A 89 8.49 25.69 -12.81
N GLY A 90 8.02 26.08 -13.99
CA GLY A 90 7.51 25.17 -15.03
C GLY A 90 8.51 24.10 -15.46
N THR A 91 9.83 24.32 -15.33
CA THR A 91 10.84 23.30 -15.63
C THR A 91 10.89 22.24 -14.52
N ALA A 92 10.97 22.66 -13.26
CA ALA A 92 10.93 21.75 -12.11
C ALA A 92 9.61 20.97 -12.04
N VAL A 93 8.48 21.60 -12.39
CA VAL A 93 7.17 20.92 -12.50
C VAL A 93 7.20 19.86 -13.59
N ARG A 94 7.76 20.16 -14.76
CA ARG A 94 7.86 19.19 -15.87
C ARG A 94 8.75 18.02 -15.50
N GLU A 95 9.91 18.27 -14.90
CA GLU A 95 10.80 17.22 -14.40
C GLU A 95 10.11 16.34 -13.35
N LEU A 96 9.39 16.96 -12.42
CA LEU A 96 8.64 16.23 -11.40
C LEU A 96 7.51 15.38 -12.00
N VAL A 97 6.74 15.94 -12.94
CA VAL A 97 5.66 15.21 -13.63
C VAL A 97 6.22 14.08 -14.48
N ALA A 98 7.35 14.29 -15.16
CA ALA A 98 8.00 13.26 -15.95
C ALA A 98 8.54 12.12 -15.05
N ALA A 99 9.06 12.43 -13.87
CA ALA A 99 9.66 11.46 -12.97
C ALA A 99 8.63 10.67 -12.13
N VAL A 100 7.60 11.36 -11.62
CA VAL A 100 6.61 10.76 -10.70
C VAL A 100 5.33 10.34 -11.43
N GLY A 101 5.02 10.97 -12.56
CA GLY A 101 3.80 10.75 -13.33
C GLY A 101 2.69 11.76 -13.00
N PRO A 102 1.90 12.18 -14.01
CA PRO A 102 0.89 13.22 -13.86
C PRO A 102 -0.24 12.84 -12.89
N SER A 103 -0.63 11.56 -12.87
CA SER A 103 -1.71 11.06 -12.01
C SER A 103 -1.38 11.13 -10.52
N LEU A 104 -0.14 10.83 -10.14
CA LEU A 104 0.31 10.91 -8.75
C LEU A 104 0.42 12.36 -8.27
N ARG A 105 0.90 13.28 -9.12
CA ARG A 105 0.88 14.71 -8.82
C ARG A 105 -0.54 15.23 -8.64
N GLN A 106 -1.46 14.85 -9.52
CA GLN A 106 -2.86 15.26 -9.41
C GLN A 106 -3.50 14.74 -8.13
N ALA A 107 -3.25 13.47 -7.77
CA ALA A 107 -3.73 12.90 -6.51
C ALA A 107 -3.17 13.65 -5.30
N ALA A 108 -1.86 13.97 -5.31
CA ALA A 108 -1.23 14.75 -4.25
C ALA A 108 -1.90 16.12 -4.06
N ILE A 109 -2.17 16.84 -5.15
CA ILE A 109 -2.86 18.14 -5.10
C ILE A 109 -4.29 17.98 -4.58
N ARG A 110 -5.05 17.03 -5.15
CA ARG A 110 -6.46 16.82 -4.84
C ARG A 110 -6.69 16.46 -3.37
N HIS A 111 -5.77 15.70 -2.79
CA HIS A 111 -5.92 15.16 -1.44
C HIS A 111 -4.98 15.80 -0.42
N ALA A 112 -4.27 16.88 -0.77
CA ALA A 112 -3.37 17.59 0.14
C ALA A 112 -4.09 18.06 1.43
N ALA A 113 -5.37 18.38 1.33
CA ALA A 113 -6.21 18.80 2.47
C ALA A 113 -6.45 17.70 3.51
N LEU A 114 -6.16 16.43 3.19
CA LEU A 114 -6.23 15.32 4.16
C LEU A 114 -5.03 15.30 5.12
N LEU A 115 -3.97 16.06 4.82
CA LEU A 115 -2.83 16.16 5.70
C LEU A 115 -3.10 17.13 6.86
N PRO A 116 -2.45 16.94 8.02
CA PRO A 116 -2.49 17.91 9.11
C PRO A 116 -2.01 19.29 8.64
N ALA A 117 -2.59 20.36 9.19
CA ALA A 117 -2.21 21.73 8.85
C ALA A 117 -0.71 22.02 9.06
N HIS A 118 -0.08 21.35 10.02
CA HIS A 118 1.34 21.47 10.33
C HIS A 118 2.19 20.32 9.76
N HIS A 119 1.71 19.63 8.73
CA HIS A 119 2.47 18.55 8.12
C HIS A 119 3.84 19.08 7.65
N PRO A 120 4.95 18.46 8.11
CA PRO A 120 6.27 19.02 7.91
C PRO A 120 6.64 19.01 6.43
N ARG A 121 7.28 20.10 5.99
CA ARG A 121 7.92 20.15 4.68
C ARG A 121 9.36 19.68 4.84
N ARG A 122 9.80 18.75 3.98
CA ARG A 122 11.17 18.22 4.05
C ARG A 122 12.11 18.90 3.06
N GLY A 123 11.59 19.63 2.09
CA GLY A 123 12.41 20.36 1.11
C GLY A 123 13.12 19.43 0.13
N LEU A 124 12.55 18.24 -0.12
CA LEU A 124 13.15 17.21 -0.97
C LEU A 124 13.31 17.68 -2.42
N SER A 125 14.40 17.25 -3.05
CA SER A 125 14.60 17.33 -4.50
C SER A 125 13.71 16.34 -5.26
N VAL A 126 13.58 16.50 -6.58
CA VAL A 126 12.80 15.59 -7.43
C VAL A 126 13.32 14.14 -7.32
N ALA A 127 14.63 13.94 -7.35
CA ALA A 127 15.24 12.62 -7.23
C ALA A 127 14.98 11.97 -5.86
N GLU A 128 14.95 12.76 -4.79
CA GLU A 128 14.59 12.29 -3.46
C GLU A 128 13.10 11.94 -3.38
N LEU A 129 12.21 12.77 -3.95
CA LEU A 129 10.78 12.51 -3.98
C LEU A 129 10.45 11.19 -4.69
N VAL A 130 11.08 10.92 -5.83
CA VAL A 130 10.88 9.66 -6.58
C VAL A 130 11.20 8.44 -5.72
N ARG A 131 12.26 8.51 -4.90
CA ARG A 131 12.63 7.44 -3.98
C ARG A 131 11.74 7.38 -2.74
N GLN A 132 11.34 8.53 -2.21
CA GLN A 132 10.67 8.63 -0.92
C GLN A 132 9.17 8.30 -1.00
N ILE A 133 8.51 8.60 -2.13
CA ILE A 133 7.08 8.30 -2.33
C ILE A 133 6.73 6.82 -2.04
N PRO A 134 7.38 5.81 -2.65
CA PRO A 134 7.04 4.42 -2.35
C PRO A 134 7.35 4.04 -0.89
N ILE A 135 8.41 4.60 -0.30
CA ILE A 135 8.81 4.33 1.09
C ILE A 135 7.75 4.87 2.06
N ASP A 136 7.36 6.14 1.91
CA ASP A 136 6.33 6.76 2.76
C ASP A 136 4.97 6.12 2.54
N GLY A 137 4.64 5.71 1.32
CA GLY A 137 3.44 4.94 1.03
C GLY A 137 3.39 3.65 1.86
N LEU A 138 4.47 2.87 1.84
CA LEU A 138 4.56 1.64 2.64
C LEU A 138 4.53 1.94 4.15
N ALA A 139 5.22 2.98 4.61
CA ALA A 139 5.24 3.37 6.02
C ALA A 139 3.84 3.81 6.50
N CYS A 140 3.12 4.58 5.70
CA CYS A 140 1.74 4.98 5.98
C CYS A 140 0.80 3.79 6.05
N LEU A 141 0.89 2.85 5.09
CA LEU A 141 0.08 1.64 5.11
C LEU A 141 0.43 0.74 6.29
N THR A 142 1.71 0.65 6.65
CA THR A 142 2.16 -0.11 7.83
C THR A 142 1.60 0.49 9.11
N ALA A 143 1.67 1.82 9.27
CA ALA A 143 1.09 2.52 10.41
C ALA A 143 -0.42 2.27 10.53
N TRP A 144 -1.15 2.32 9.41
CA TRP A 144 -2.57 1.95 9.37
C TRP A 144 -2.80 0.47 9.73
N ALA A 145 -1.98 -0.44 9.21
CA ALA A 145 -2.13 -1.88 9.48
C ALA A 145 -1.88 -2.22 10.95
N ASP A 146 -1.01 -1.48 11.63
CA ASP A 146 -0.74 -1.63 13.06
C ASP A 146 -1.94 -1.26 13.94
N THR A 147 -2.88 -0.45 13.44
CA THR A 147 -4.13 -0.12 14.16
C THR A 147 -5.28 -1.09 13.86
N ARG A 148 -5.03 -2.17 13.10
CA ARG A 148 -6.04 -3.16 12.70
C ARG A 148 -5.90 -4.47 13.45
N PRO A 149 -6.95 -5.30 13.47
CA PRO A 149 -6.85 -6.68 13.93
C PRO A 149 -5.71 -7.44 13.23
N ASP A 150 -5.07 -8.34 13.98
CA ASP A 150 -3.92 -9.15 13.51
C ASP A 150 -4.18 -9.87 12.18
N ALA A 151 -5.43 -10.29 11.94
CA ALA A 151 -5.89 -10.91 10.70
C ALA A 151 -5.64 -10.03 9.46
N ILE A 152 -5.93 -8.73 9.57
CA ILE A 152 -5.76 -7.75 8.48
C ILE A 152 -4.28 -7.37 8.39
N ARG A 153 -3.64 -7.06 9.51
CA ARG A 153 -2.22 -6.69 9.57
C ARG A 153 -1.34 -7.74 8.90
N THR A 154 -1.47 -9.00 9.32
CA THR A 154 -0.68 -10.12 8.79
C THR A 154 -0.89 -10.29 7.30
N ARG A 155 -2.13 -10.17 6.82
CA ARG A 155 -2.43 -10.32 5.39
C ARG A 155 -1.78 -9.22 4.58
N ILE A 156 -1.90 -7.96 4.99
CA ILE A 156 -1.25 -6.81 4.33
C ILE A 156 0.27 -6.98 4.31
N GLU A 157 0.88 -7.34 5.44
CA GLU A 157 2.33 -7.59 5.55
C GLU A 157 2.80 -8.65 4.56
N LEU A 158 2.02 -9.70 4.33
CA LEU A 158 2.37 -10.73 3.36
C LEU A 158 2.19 -10.30 1.89
N ARG A 159 1.51 -9.18 1.60
CA ARG A 159 1.33 -8.68 0.22
C ARG A 159 2.39 -7.67 -0.18
N VAL A 160 2.79 -6.81 0.75
CA VAL A 160 3.61 -5.62 0.46
C VAL A 160 4.78 -5.43 1.42
N GLY A 161 4.88 -6.27 2.45
CA GLY A 161 5.91 -6.19 3.46
C GLY A 161 5.55 -5.20 4.55
N ARG A 162 6.57 -4.81 5.30
CA ARG A 162 6.47 -3.88 6.42
C ARG A 162 7.55 -2.82 6.24
N ALA A 163 7.23 -1.57 6.55
CA ALA A 163 8.25 -0.54 6.63
C ALA A 163 9.12 -0.76 7.87
N ASP A 164 10.44 -0.67 7.70
CA ASP A 164 11.41 -0.80 8.81
C ASP A 164 11.35 0.39 9.77
N VAL A 165 11.05 1.58 9.23
CA VAL A 165 11.00 2.83 9.97
C VAL A 165 9.65 3.50 9.73
N ILE A 166 8.97 3.81 10.83
CA ILE A 166 7.71 4.57 10.84
C ILE A 166 7.87 5.69 11.85
N ASP A 167 7.80 6.93 11.38
CA ASP A 167 7.93 8.11 12.23
C ASP A 167 6.66 8.41 13.03
N PHE A 168 6.74 9.36 13.96
CA PHE A 168 5.62 9.74 14.82
C PHE A 168 4.43 10.32 14.03
N ALA A 169 4.70 11.15 13.02
CA ALA A 169 3.64 11.77 12.21
C ALA A 169 2.88 10.69 11.43
N GLN A 170 3.59 9.73 10.86
CA GLN A 170 3.01 8.59 10.15
C GLN A 170 2.14 7.75 11.07
N ARG A 171 2.63 7.38 12.27
CA ARG A 171 1.83 6.62 13.26
C ARG A 171 0.54 7.35 13.63
N THR A 172 0.59 8.67 13.73
CA THR A 172 -0.53 9.48 14.22
C THR A 172 -1.55 9.79 13.13
N HIS A 173 -1.10 10.08 11.92
CA HIS A 173 -1.95 10.67 10.87
C HIS A 173 -2.18 9.76 9.66
N ALA A 174 -1.27 8.83 9.39
CA ALA A 174 -1.42 7.93 8.24
C ALA A 174 -2.67 7.05 8.31
N PRO A 175 -3.12 6.54 9.49
CA PRO A 175 -4.33 5.71 9.54
C PRO A 175 -5.57 6.39 8.95
N GLY A 176 -5.85 7.63 9.34
CA GLY A 176 -6.99 8.38 8.80
C GLY A 176 -6.82 8.73 7.31
N LEU A 177 -5.59 8.99 6.86
CA LEU A 177 -5.31 9.21 5.44
C LEU A 177 -5.59 7.95 4.60
N VAL A 178 -5.18 6.77 5.10
CA VAL A 178 -5.41 5.49 4.42
C VAL A 178 -6.91 5.18 4.34
N GLU A 179 -7.66 5.39 5.42
CA GLU A 179 -9.13 5.22 5.43
C GLU A 179 -9.80 6.13 4.40
N ALA A 180 -9.52 7.44 4.42
CA ALA A 180 -10.11 8.39 3.49
C ALA A 180 -9.81 8.04 2.03
N LEU A 181 -8.58 7.63 1.72
CA LEU A 181 -8.22 7.22 0.36
C LEU A 181 -8.86 5.89 -0.05
N ALA A 182 -9.04 4.94 0.87
CA ALA A 182 -9.68 3.66 0.60
C ALA A 182 -11.19 3.83 0.37
N GLU A 183 -11.86 4.70 1.12
CA GLU A 183 -13.26 5.06 0.92
C GLU A 183 -13.47 5.72 -0.44
N MET A 184 -12.62 6.68 -0.81
CA MET A 184 -12.68 7.35 -2.12
C MET A 184 -12.44 6.39 -3.28
N ALA A 185 -11.59 5.36 -3.11
CA ALA A 185 -11.38 4.32 -4.11
C ALA A 185 -12.55 3.33 -4.24
N SER A 186 -13.40 3.25 -3.20
CA SER A 186 -14.58 2.39 -3.17
C SER A 186 -15.84 3.09 -3.70
N ALA A 187 -15.86 4.42 -3.70
CA ALA A 187 -16.97 5.19 -4.22
C ALA A 187 -17.06 5.04 -5.76
N PRO A 188 -18.23 4.72 -6.33
CA PRO A 188 -18.41 4.76 -7.77
C PRO A 188 -18.14 6.19 -8.24
N GLU A 189 -17.28 6.37 -9.24
CA GLU A 189 -17.13 7.66 -9.91
C GLU A 189 -18.52 8.08 -10.42
N ALA A 190 -19.09 9.11 -9.79
CA ALA A 190 -20.31 9.73 -10.29
C ALA A 190 -19.95 10.32 -11.66
N ALA A 191 -20.46 9.69 -12.71
CA ALA A 191 -20.28 10.06 -14.11
C ALA A 191 -20.91 11.42 -14.43
#